data_AF-A0A535NEL4-F1
#
_entry.id   AF-A0A535NEL4-F1
#
_cell.length_a   1.000
_cell.length_b   1.000
_cell.length_c   1.000
_cell.angle_alpha   90.00
_cell.angle_beta   90.00
_cell.angle_gamma   90.00
#
_symmetry.space_group_name_H-M   'P 1'
#
loop_
_entity.id
_entity.type
_entity.pdbx_description
1 polymer ?
#
loop_
_entity_poly.entity_id
_entity_poly.type
_entity_poly.pdbx_seq_one_letter_code
_entity_poly.pdbx_strand_id
1 'polypeptide(L)'
;MAQNWQDPAFAEAWDARHLTGNPARAEHLSLLLAILDEVESGWILDLGSGSGLVAQMVLDQKAKARVFGLDSSTAMLGIAKARLARYGERVRLAEGDLTVLDRVDAPAGCSAAIAVQSLHHLEEAAYRAAV
;
A
#
# COMPACT_ATOMS: atom_id res chain seq x y z
N MET A 1 23.42 -3.61 -4.17
CA MET A 1 22.59 -4.56 -4.94
C MET A 1 21.41 -3.80 -5.49
N ALA A 2 21.05 -4.00 -6.76
CA ALA A 2 19.83 -3.44 -7.31
C ALA A 2 18.62 -4.02 -6.56
N GLN A 3 17.64 -3.18 -6.21
CA GLN A 3 16.42 -3.64 -5.58
C GLN A 3 15.62 -4.43 -6.61
N ASN A 4 15.30 -5.70 -6.31
CA ASN A 4 14.46 -6.53 -7.18
C ASN A 4 13.17 -6.87 -6.45
N TRP A 5 12.15 -6.05 -6.64
CA TRP A 5 10.86 -6.23 -5.99
C TRP A 5 10.09 -7.45 -6.50
N GLN A 6 10.47 -8.05 -7.63
CA GLN A 6 9.84 -9.27 -8.15
C GLN A 6 10.43 -10.56 -7.56
N ASP A 7 11.56 -10.47 -6.85
CA ASP A 7 12.17 -11.61 -6.16
C ASP A 7 11.48 -11.86 -4.81
N PRO A 8 10.85 -13.03 -4.60
CA PRO A 8 10.22 -13.37 -3.32
C PRO A 8 11.16 -13.27 -2.13
N ALA A 9 12.42 -13.70 -2.25
CA ALA A 9 13.37 -13.66 -1.14
C ALA A 9 13.73 -12.22 -0.76
N PHE A 10 13.86 -11.35 -1.75
CA PHE A 10 14.05 -9.92 -1.51
C PHE A 10 12.82 -9.29 -0.86
N ALA A 11 11.62 -9.61 -1.36
CA ALA A 11 10.36 -9.10 -0.82
C ALA A 11 10.16 -9.53 0.64
N GLU A 12 10.39 -10.79 0.98
CA GLU A 12 10.31 -11.31 2.36
C GLU A 12 11.36 -10.65 3.28
N ALA A 13 12.60 -10.52 2.82
CA ALA A 13 13.67 -9.89 3.59
C ALA A 13 13.43 -8.39 3.81
N TRP A 14 12.83 -7.70 2.84
CA TRP A 14 12.40 -6.32 2.99
C TRP A 14 11.24 -6.21 3.96
N ASP A 15 10.22 -7.06 3.79
CA ASP A 15 9.05 -7.11 4.66
C ASP A 15 9.50 -7.27 6.10
N ALA A 16 10.30 -8.28 6.45
CA ALA A 16 10.78 -8.52 7.82
C ALA A 16 11.49 -7.33 8.52
N ARG A 17 11.89 -6.30 7.78
CA ARG A 17 12.53 -5.08 8.31
C ARG A 17 11.52 -3.99 8.69
N HIS A 18 10.21 -4.26 8.69
CA HIS A 18 9.09 -3.29 8.76
C HIS A 18 9.36 -1.96 9.47
N LEU A 19 9.93 -1.95 10.69
CA LEU A 19 10.17 -0.72 11.47
C LEU A 19 11.65 -0.37 11.65
N THR A 20 12.54 -1.17 11.08
CA THR A 20 13.99 -1.03 11.21
C THR A 20 14.54 -0.14 10.10
N GLY A 21 15.57 0.65 10.40
CA GLY A 21 16.27 1.50 9.43
C GLY A 21 15.80 2.96 9.33
N ASN A 22 14.56 3.28 9.72
CA ASN A 22 14.09 4.66 9.87
C ASN A 22 13.46 4.88 11.25
N PRO A 23 14.13 5.61 12.17
CA PRO A 23 13.64 5.80 13.55
C PRO A 23 12.31 6.56 13.61
N ALA A 24 12.00 7.39 12.61
CA ALA A 24 10.76 8.17 12.56
C ALA A 24 9.59 7.41 11.90
N ARG A 25 9.81 6.20 11.38
CA ARG A 25 8.77 5.47 10.61
C ARG A 25 7.53 5.19 11.44
N ALA A 26 7.70 4.83 12.70
CA ALA A 26 6.58 4.58 13.60
C ALA A 26 5.72 5.84 13.78
N GLU A 27 6.36 6.98 14.04
CA GLU A 27 5.68 8.27 14.22
C GLU A 27 4.96 8.71 12.93
N HIS A 28 5.60 8.61 11.76
CA HIS A 28 4.98 8.92 10.49
C HIS A 28 3.73 8.07 10.23
N LEU A 29 3.78 6.78 10.54
CA LEU A 29 2.63 5.91 10.39
C LEU A 29 1.52 6.22 11.40
N SER A 30 1.87 6.56 12.65
CA SER A 30 0.89 7.01 13.64
C SER A 30 0.17 8.29 13.19
N LEU A 31 0.89 9.26 12.61
CA LEU A 31 0.28 10.48 12.06
C LEU A 31 -0.62 10.18 10.86
N LEU A 32 -0.18 9.33 9.94
CA LEU A 32 -1.00 8.89 8.81
C LEU A 32 -2.30 8.24 9.28
N LEU A 33 -2.21 7.35 10.26
CA LEU A 33 -3.35 6.66 10.86
C LEU A 33 -4.32 7.62 11.56
N ALA A 34 -3.80 8.66 12.24
CA ALA A 34 -4.62 9.70 12.84
C ALA A 34 -5.37 10.53 11.77
N ILE A 35 -4.71 10.87 10.66
CA ILE A 35 -5.35 11.57 9.54
C ILE A 35 -6.46 10.72 8.91
N LEU A 36 -6.20 9.42 8.72
CA LEU A 36 -7.21 8.49 8.20
C LEU A 36 -8.35 8.22 9.18
N ASP A 37 -8.24 8.64 10.44
CA ASP A 37 -9.32 8.48 11.42
C ASP A 37 -10.53 9.37 11.08
N GLU A 38 -10.31 10.49 10.39
CA GLU A 38 -11.35 11.38 9.88
C GLU A 38 -12.14 10.80 8.68
N VAL A 39 -11.64 9.72 8.06
CA VAL A 39 -12.31 9.06 6.94
C VAL A 39 -13.42 8.13 7.48
N GLU A 40 -14.67 8.57 7.40
CA GLU A 40 -15.81 7.84 8.00
C GLU A 40 -16.18 6.55 7.26
N SER A 41 -16.13 6.55 5.93
CA SER A 41 -16.57 5.43 5.09
C SER A 41 -15.93 5.47 3.71
N GLY A 42 -16.15 4.43 2.90
CA GLY A 42 -15.61 4.30 1.56
C GLY A 42 -14.31 3.49 1.49
N TRP A 43 -13.76 3.39 0.28
CA TRP A 43 -12.48 2.70 0.04
C TRP A 43 -11.31 3.65 0.25
N ILE A 44 -10.25 3.12 0.84
CA ILE A 44 -8.93 3.74 0.91
C ILE A 44 -8.06 3.10 -0.17
N LEU A 45 -7.54 3.91 -1.08
CA LEU A 45 -6.59 3.46 -2.10
C LEU A 45 -5.18 3.43 -1.50
N ASP A 46 -4.50 2.29 -1.55
CA ASP A 46 -3.10 2.14 -1.13
C ASP A 46 -2.21 1.94 -2.35
N LEU A 47 -1.53 3.01 -2.76
CA LEU A 47 -0.76 3.11 -4.00
C LEU A 47 0.69 2.67 -3.77
N GLY A 48 1.07 1.52 -4.33
CA GLY A 48 2.31 0.83 -3.98
C GLY A 48 2.17 0.16 -2.62
N SER A 49 1.10 -0.62 -2.46
CA SER A 49 0.70 -1.27 -1.19
C SER A 49 1.75 -2.24 -0.65
N GLY A 50 2.72 -2.65 -1.47
CA GLY A 50 3.80 -3.55 -1.13
C GLY A 50 3.26 -4.82 -0.49
N SER A 51 3.83 -5.18 0.65
CA SER A 51 3.44 -6.35 1.42
C SER A 51 2.13 -6.17 2.22
N GLY A 52 1.44 -5.03 2.08
CA GLY A 52 0.17 -4.76 2.75
C GLY A 52 0.28 -4.40 4.24
N LEU A 53 1.47 -4.03 4.74
CA LEU A 53 1.65 -3.67 6.15
C LEU A 53 0.78 -2.45 6.54
N VAL A 54 0.82 -1.39 5.75
CA VAL A 54 0.08 -0.16 6.06
C VAL A 54 -1.43 -0.42 5.96
N ALA A 55 -1.87 -1.12 4.91
CA ALA A 55 -3.23 -1.61 4.80
C ALA A 55 -3.69 -2.39 6.04
N GLN A 56 -2.85 -3.29 6.56
CA GLN A 56 -3.14 -4.04 7.79
C GLN A 56 -3.37 -3.11 8.98
N MET A 57 -2.49 -2.13 9.18
CA MET A 57 -2.59 -1.17 10.28
C MET A 57 -3.88 -0.36 10.21
N VAL A 58 -4.28 0.10 9.01
CA VAL A 58 -5.54 0.80 8.77
C VAL A 58 -6.75 -0.09 9.12
N LEU A 59 -6.74 -1.34 8.66
CA LEU A 59 -7.84 -2.28 8.87
C LEU A 59 -7.97 -2.77 10.32
N ASP A 60 -6.87 -2.79 11.07
CA ASP A 60 -6.82 -3.11 12.49
C ASP A 60 -7.37 -1.96 13.35
N GLN A 61 -7.10 -0.70 12.99
CA GLN A 61 -7.61 0.46 13.71
C GLN A 61 -9.12 0.68 13.46
N LYS A 62 -9.60 0.42 12.23
CA LYS A 62 -10.96 0.78 11.82
C LYS A 62 -11.71 -0.45 11.31
N ALA A 63 -12.63 -0.95 12.14
CA ALA A 63 -13.43 -2.15 11.84
C ALA A 63 -14.23 -2.06 10.53
N LYS A 64 -14.62 -0.84 10.12
CA LYS A 64 -15.37 -0.58 8.87
C LYS A 64 -14.50 -0.14 7.69
N ALA A 65 -13.20 0.06 7.88
CA ALA A 65 -12.33 0.47 6.79
C ALA A 65 -12.26 -0.61 5.71
N ARG A 66 -12.14 -0.16 4.46
CA ARG A 66 -11.94 -1.01 3.29
C ARG A 66 -10.73 -0.49 2.53
N VAL A 67 -9.84 -1.38 2.13
CA VAL A 67 -8.59 -1.01 1.45
C VAL A 67 -8.54 -1.68 0.08
N PHE A 68 -8.31 -0.85 -0.94
CA PHE A 68 -7.95 -1.31 -2.28
C PHE A 68 -6.45 -1.04 -2.47
N GLY A 69 -5.65 -2.10 -2.41
CA GLY A 69 -4.20 -2.03 -2.57
C GLY A 69 -3.78 -2.31 -4.02
N LEU A 70 -2.89 -1.47 -4.54
CA LEU A 70 -2.30 -1.61 -5.86
C LEU A 70 -0.79 -1.74 -5.71
N ASP A 71 -0.17 -2.71 -6.37
CA ASP A 71 1.29 -2.81 -6.46
C ASP A 71 1.72 -3.48 -7.76
N SER A 72 2.87 -3.09 -8.32
CA SER A 72 3.42 -3.71 -9.53
C SER A 72 4.20 -5.00 -9.24
N SER A 73 4.55 -5.26 -7.97
CA SER A 73 5.28 -6.45 -7.55
C SER A 73 4.34 -7.61 -7.23
N THR A 74 4.43 -8.65 -8.05
CA THR A 74 3.71 -9.91 -7.81
C THR A 74 4.15 -10.60 -6.52
N ALA A 75 5.44 -10.51 -6.19
CA ALA A 75 6.01 -11.06 -4.95
C ALA A 75 5.46 -10.35 -3.70
N MET A 76 5.41 -9.00 -3.72
CA MET A 76 4.83 -8.20 -2.65
C MET A 76 3.33 -8.47 -2.49
N LEU A 77 2.59 -8.53 -3.60
CA LEU A 77 1.18 -8.89 -3.57
C LEU A 77 0.95 -10.30 -3.02
N GLY A 78 1.88 -11.23 -3.21
CA GLY A 78 1.85 -12.55 -2.58
C GLY A 78 1.83 -12.44 -1.04
N ILE A 79 2.74 -11.64 -0.49
CA ILE A 79 2.80 -11.37 0.96
C ILE A 79 1.56 -10.63 1.43
N ALA A 80 1.11 -9.61 0.69
CA ALA A 80 -0.08 -8.82 1.02
C ALA A 80 -1.34 -9.69 1.08
N LYS A 81 -1.54 -10.57 0.09
CA LYS A 81 -2.67 -11.52 0.07
C LYS A 81 -2.70 -12.39 1.31
N ALA A 82 -1.55 -12.95 1.70
CA ALA A 82 -1.45 -13.77 2.91
C ALA A 82 -1.72 -12.98 4.19
N ARG A 83 -1.08 -11.81 4.34
CA ARG A 83 -1.25 -10.90 5.49
C ARG A 83 -2.69 -10.45 5.67
N LEU A 84 -3.35 -10.13 4.56
CA LEU A 84 -4.65 -9.47 4.57
C LEU A 84 -5.84 -10.44 4.43
N ALA A 85 -5.61 -11.75 4.28
CA ALA A 85 -6.66 -12.74 4.10
C ALA A 85 -7.75 -12.68 5.18
N ARG A 86 -7.37 -12.39 6.43
CA ARG A 86 -8.29 -12.33 7.58
C ARG A 86 -9.34 -11.20 7.52
N TYR A 87 -9.14 -10.21 6.64
CA TYR A 87 -10.05 -9.06 6.53
C TYR A 87 -11.19 -9.28 5.53
N GLY A 88 -11.11 -10.35 4.72
CA GLY A 88 -12.16 -10.74 3.78
C GLY A 88 -12.52 -9.63 2.80
N GLU A 89 -13.82 -9.36 2.64
CA GLU A 89 -14.37 -8.39 1.67
C GLU A 89 -13.94 -6.94 1.91
N ARG A 90 -13.30 -6.65 3.05
CA ARG A 90 -12.72 -5.33 3.35
C ARG A 90 -11.43 -5.08 2.58
N VAL A 91 -10.89 -6.08 1.88
CA VAL A 91 -9.64 -5.95 1.12
C VAL A 91 -9.87 -6.35 -0.33
N ARG A 92 -9.33 -5.55 -1.24
CA ARG A 92 -9.12 -5.89 -2.63
C ARG A 92 -7.69 -5.54 -2.99
N LEU A 93 -7.03 -6.43 -3.72
CA LEU A 93 -5.65 -6.23 -4.17
C LEU A 93 -5.61 -6.41 -5.68
N ALA A 94 -4.91 -5.51 -6.35
CA ALA A 94 -4.69 -5.55 -7.79
C ALA A 94 -3.21 -5.40 -8.10
N GLU A 95 -2.78 -6.09 -9.16
CA GLU A 95 -1.50 -5.81 -9.79
C GLU A 95 -1.67 -4.61 -10.71
N GLY A 96 -0.77 -3.63 -10.61
CA GLY A 96 -0.76 -2.52 -11.56
C GLY A 96 0.37 -1.54 -11.34
N ASP A 97 0.64 -0.80 -12.40
CA ASP A 97 1.68 0.23 -12.46
C ASP A 97 1.05 1.60 -12.17
N LEU A 98 1.66 2.34 -11.24
CA LEU A 98 1.19 3.65 -10.80
C LEU A 98 1.25 4.72 -11.92
N THR A 99 1.93 4.46 -13.03
CA THR A 99 1.98 5.34 -14.20
C THR A 99 0.79 5.15 -15.16
N VAL A 100 -0.02 4.11 -14.98
CA VAL A 100 -1.16 3.74 -15.84
C VAL A 100 -2.38 3.33 -15.02
N LEU A 101 -2.78 4.21 -14.09
CA LEU A 101 -3.91 3.97 -13.16
C LEU A 101 -5.27 3.87 -13.85
N ASP A 102 -5.42 4.40 -15.06
CA ASP A 102 -6.63 4.30 -15.89
C ASP A 102 -7.01 2.86 -16.27
N ARG A 103 -6.05 1.92 -16.15
CA ARG A 103 -6.24 0.50 -16.44
C ARG A 103 -6.63 -0.33 -15.22
N VAL A 104 -6.73 0.28 -14.05
CA VAL A 104 -6.99 -0.40 -12.79
C VAL A 104 -8.48 -0.33 -12.47
N ASP A 105 -9.13 -1.48 -12.32
CA ASP A 105 -10.54 -1.58 -11.89
C ASP A 105 -10.68 -1.31 -10.38
N ALA A 106 -10.53 -0.05 -10.01
CA ALA A 106 -10.68 0.40 -8.64
C ALA A 106 -12.16 0.46 -8.24
N PRO A 107 -12.51 0.13 -6.98
CA PRO A 107 -13.89 0.21 -6.53
C PRO A 107 -14.40 1.66 -6.52
N ALA A 108 -15.68 1.83 -6.86
CA ALA A 108 -16.36 3.11 -6.70
C ALA A 108 -16.46 3.52 -5.21
N GLY A 109 -16.53 4.83 -4.96
CA GLY A 109 -16.67 5.38 -3.60
C GLY A 109 -15.37 5.34 -2.79
N CYS A 110 -14.27 5.79 -3.41
CA CYS A 110 -13.02 6.02 -2.71
C CYS A 110 -13.08 7.36 -1.97
N SER A 111 -12.65 7.36 -0.70
CA SER A 111 -12.72 8.55 0.17
C SER A 111 -11.33 9.06 0.57
N ALA A 112 -10.29 8.25 0.38
CA ALA A 112 -8.91 8.63 0.62
C ALA A 112 -7.96 7.82 -0.26
N ALA A 113 -6.76 8.37 -0.47
CA ALA A 113 -5.64 7.68 -1.09
C ALA A 113 -4.37 7.90 -0.27
N ILE A 114 -3.57 6.85 -0.15
CA ILE A 114 -2.27 6.87 0.53
C ILE A 114 -1.20 6.29 -0.40
N ALA A 115 0.02 6.76 -0.23
CA ALA A 115 1.19 6.25 -0.91
C ALA A 115 2.37 6.31 0.06
N VAL A 116 2.68 5.19 0.72
CA VAL A 116 3.70 5.17 1.77
C VAL A 116 5.00 4.61 1.21
N GLN A 117 5.99 5.48 1.05
CA GLN A 117 7.31 5.11 0.54
C GLN A 117 7.25 4.36 -0.80
N SER A 118 6.36 4.73 -1.71
CA SER A 118 6.21 4.09 -3.02
C SER A 118 6.56 5.02 -4.19
N LEU A 119 6.09 6.28 -4.16
CA LEU A 119 6.23 7.21 -5.29
C LEU A 119 7.67 7.58 -5.66
N HIS A 120 8.63 7.43 -4.74
CA HIS A 120 10.05 7.71 -4.99
C HIS A 120 10.72 6.69 -5.93
N HIS A 121 10.03 5.61 -6.27
CA HIS A 121 10.46 4.65 -7.29
C HIS A 121 10.09 5.09 -8.72
N LEU A 122 9.24 6.11 -8.86
CA LEU A 122 8.93 6.69 -10.16
C LEU A 122 10.13 7.49 -10.65
N GLU A 123 10.50 7.30 -11.92
CA GLU A 123 11.45 8.21 -12.56
C GLU A 123 10.89 9.64 -12.60
N GLU A 124 11.77 10.64 -12.59
CA GLU A 124 11.37 12.05 -12.47
C GLU A 124 10.37 12.50 -13.55
N ALA A 125 10.49 11.96 -14.77
CA ALA A 125 9.54 12.23 -15.85
C ALA A 125 8.14 11.68 -15.56
N ALA A 126 8.04 10.50 -14.95
CA ALA A 126 6.78 9.90 -14.54
C ALA A 126 6.17 10.64 -13.33
N TYR A 127 6.99 11.12 -12.39
CA TYR A 127 6.53 11.96 -11.29
C TYR A 127 5.90 13.27 -11.79
N ARG A 128 6.56 14.00 -12.69
CA ARG A 128 6.03 15.27 -13.25
C ARG A 128 4.74 15.09 -14.06
N ALA A 129 4.46 13.91 -14.58
CA ALA A 129 3.22 13.62 -15.30
C ALA A 129 2.06 13.24 -14.37
N ALA A 130 2.33 12.90 -13.10
CA ALA A 130 1.35 12.46 -12.11
C ALA A 130 0.87 13.56 -11.14
N VAL A 131 1.46 14.76 -11.20
CA VAL A 131 1.09 15.98 -10.44
C VAL A 131 0.74 17.11 -11.39
#